data_AF-R5RXX4-F1
#
_entry.id   AF-R5RXX4-F1
#
_cell.length_a   1.000
_cell.length_b   1.000
_cell.length_c   1.000
_cell.angle_alpha   90.00
_cell.angle_beta   90.00
_cell.angle_gamma   90.00
#
_symmetry.space_group_name_H-M   'P 1'
#
loop_
_entity.id
_entity.type
_entity.pdbx_description
1 polymer ?
#
loop_
_entity_poly.entity_id
_entity_poly.type
_entity_poly.pdbx_seq_one_letter_code
_entity_poly.pdbx_strand_id
1 'polypeptide(L)'
;MQREEFETRIRELLPGSSEIALATVTTYAEEPDELAIELSDGAGHFYDAFYVNLAVVRRDYGEDIAQSIFNHGERYLFYPSELRAVARLVASGSSMEQIMDCIETFGCVVTNAESAESQEILSRFQNGEREILALPLSTPLTETCGMEMG
;
A
#
# COMPACT_ATOMS: atom_id res chain seq x y z
N MET A 1 -0.47 -7.85 -11.66
CA MET A 1 -1.78 -8.48 -12.00
C MET A 1 -2.49 -7.67 -13.07
N GLN A 2 -3.57 -8.17 -13.69
CA GLN A 2 -4.39 -7.40 -14.63
C GLN A 2 -5.53 -6.66 -13.91
N ARG A 3 -6.17 -5.70 -14.58
CA ARG A 3 -7.25 -4.86 -14.02
C ARG A 3 -8.38 -5.70 -13.41
N GLU A 4 -8.91 -6.70 -14.12
CA GLU A 4 -10.04 -7.49 -13.63
C GLU A 4 -9.68 -8.31 -12.38
N GLU A 5 -8.45 -8.82 -12.34
CA GLU A 5 -7.93 -9.53 -11.17
C GLU A 5 -7.77 -8.57 -9.99
N PHE A 6 -7.24 -7.37 -10.22
CA PHE A 6 -7.10 -6.32 -9.22
C PHE A 6 -8.45 -5.93 -8.61
N GLU A 7 -9.42 -5.59 -9.46
CA GLU A 7 -10.75 -5.19 -9.00
C GLU A 7 -11.45 -6.31 -8.20
N THR A 8 -11.35 -7.55 -8.67
CA THR A 8 -11.92 -8.71 -7.95
C THR A 8 -11.31 -8.84 -6.57
N ARG A 9 -9.97 -8.79 -6.49
CA ARG A 9 -9.24 -8.92 -5.23
C ARG A 9 -9.51 -7.77 -4.26
N ILE A 10 -9.69 -6.54 -4.74
CA ILE A 10 -10.06 -5.42 -3.87
C ILE A 10 -11.44 -5.63 -3.24
N ARG A 11 -12.43 -6.07 -4.02
CA ARG A 11 -13.78 -6.35 -3.51
C ARG A 11 -13.80 -7.51 -2.51
N GLU A 12 -12.94 -8.51 -2.69
CA GLU A 12 -12.74 -9.61 -1.73
C GLU A 12 -12.01 -9.14 -0.47
N LEU A 13 -11.00 -8.29 -0.61
CA LEU A 13 -10.20 -7.77 0.48
C LEU A 13 -10.99 -6.81 1.38
N LEU A 14 -11.80 -5.94 0.77
CA LEU A 14 -12.57 -4.89 1.45
C LEU A 14 -14.03 -4.92 0.97
N PRO A 15 -14.87 -5.82 1.51
CA PRO A 15 -16.29 -5.86 1.18
C PRO A 15 -16.95 -4.51 1.46
N GLY A 16 -17.55 -3.89 0.44
CA GLY A 16 -18.13 -2.54 0.55
C GLY A 16 -17.17 -1.39 0.26
N SER A 17 -15.99 -1.68 -0.32
CA SER A 17 -15.13 -0.67 -0.92
C SER A 17 -15.88 0.18 -1.95
N SER A 18 -15.54 1.47 -2.03
CA SER A 18 -16.13 2.38 -2.99
C SER A 18 -15.78 2.00 -4.42
N GLU A 19 -16.80 1.81 -5.25
CA GLU A 19 -16.63 1.60 -6.70
C GLU A 19 -16.05 2.84 -7.40
N ILE A 20 -16.29 4.04 -6.85
CA ILE A 20 -15.68 5.28 -7.38
C ILE A 20 -14.18 5.27 -7.08
N ALA A 21 -13.77 4.97 -5.84
CA ALA A 21 -12.35 4.87 -5.51
C ALA A 21 -11.65 3.78 -6.34
N LEU A 22 -12.31 2.63 -6.55
CA LEU A 22 -11.78 1.57 -7.41
C LEU A 22 -11.61 2.02 -8.86
N ALA A 23 -12.60 2.75 -9.39
CA ALA A 23 -12.48 3.37 -10.71
C ALA A 23 -11.32 4.38 -10.76
N THR A 24 -11.14 5.23 -9.74
CA THR A 24 -10.00 6.17 -9.66
C THR A 24 -8.66 5.46 -9.76
N VAL A 25 -8.44 4.40 -8.97
CA VAL A 25 -7.17 3.65 -8.97
C VAL A 25 -6.92 3.00 -10.33
N THR A 26 -7.94 2.39 -10.92
CA THR A 26 -7.80 1.68 -12.20
C THR A 26 -7.60 2.63 -13.38
N THR A 27 -8.32 3.75 -13.44
CA THR A 27 -8.12 4.80 -14.44
C THR A 27 -6.72 5.40 -14.33
N TYR A 28 -6.25 5.73 -13.13
CA TYR A 28 -4.89 6.26 -12.94
C TYR A 28 -3.81 5.31 -13.47
N ALA A 29 -3.97 4.01 -13.23
CA ALA A 29 -3.01 3.00 -13.68
C ALA A 29 -2.99 2.81 -15.21
N GLU A 30 -4.13 2.98 -15.88
CA GLU A 30 -4.27 2.77 -17.33
C GLU A 30 -4.03 4.04 -18.16
N GLU A 31 -4.30 5.21 -17.57
CA GLU A 31 -4.15 6.52 -18.18
C GLU A 31 -3.19 7.41 -17.36
N PRO A 32 -1.92 7.01 -17.16
CA PRO A 32 -0.96 7.82 -16.43
C PRO A 32 -0.69 9.16 -17.14
N ASP A 33 -0.51 10.21 -16.35
CA ASP A 33 0.16 11.41 -16.85
C ASP A 33 1.67 11.14 -17.10
N GLU A 34 2.33 12.05 -17.83
CA GLU A 34 3.75 11.91 -18.20
C GLU A 34 4.71 11.88 -16.99
N LEU A 35 4.25 12.25 -15.79
CA LEU A 35 5.04 12.35 -14.57
C LEU A 35 4.79 11.18 -13.60
N ALA A 36 4.00 10.18 -13.99
CA ALA A 36 3.65 9.04 -13.15
C ALA A 36 4.83 8.04 -12.97
N ILE A 37 5.81 8.41 -12.14
CA ILE A 37 7.00 7.60 -11.85
C ILE A 37 6.63 6.24 -11.23
N GLU A 38 5.56 6.19 -10.43
CA GLU A 38 5.01 4.99 -9.80
C GLU A 38 4.51 3.93 -10.81
N LEU A 39 4.35 4.32 -12.09
CA LEU A 39 3.91 3.46 -13.19
C LEU A 39 5.03 3.10 -14.16
N SER A 40 6.30 3.40 -13.82
CA SER A 40 7.47 3.09 -14.67
C SER A 40 7.62 1.60 -15.01
N ASP A 41 7.20 0.70 -14.11
CA ASP A 41 7.16 -0.76 -14.31
C ASP A 41 5.82 -1.27 -14.90
N GLY A 42 4.94 -0.34 -15.27
CA GLY A 42 3.63 -0.58 -15.90
C GLY A 42 2.47 -0.81 -14.94
N ALA A 43 1.24 -0.69 -15.47
CA ALA A 43 -0.02 -0.82 -14.71
C ALA A 43 -0.09 -2.12 -13.89
N GLY A 44 0.41 -3.23 -14.44
CA GLY A 44 0.38 -4.52 -13.75
C GLY A 44 1.23 -4.55 -12.49
N HIS A 45 2.39 -3.87 -12.49
CA HIS A 45 3.22 -3.70 -11.31
C HIS A 45 2.53 -2.80 -10.28
N PHE A 46 1.95 -1.69 -10.74
CA PHE A 46 1.20 -0.77 -9.86
C PHE A 46 0.04 -1.47 -9.15
N TYR A 47 -0.74 -2.30 -9.86
CA TYR A 47 -1.82 -3.07 -9.24
C TYR A 47 -1.31 -4.07 -8.19
N ASP A 48 -0.18 -4.74 -8.45
CA ASP A 48 0.44 -5.63 -7.46
C ASP A 48 0.88 -4.83 -6.22
N ALA A 49 1.59 -3.71 -6.42
CA ALA A 49 2.05 -2.85 -5.35
C ALA A 49 0.89 -2.29 -4.52
N PHE A 50 -0.16 -1.79 -5.17
CA PHE A 50 -1.33 -1.21 -4.50
C PHE A 50 -2.06 -2.26 -3.68
N TYR A 51 -2.38 -3.42 -4.28
CA TYR A 51 -3.07 -4.50 -3.59
C TYR A 51 -2.26 -5.03 -2.40
N VAL A 52 -0.96 -5.25 -2.56
CA VAL A 52 -0.08 -5.73 -1.50
C VAL A 52 -0.06 -4.76 -0.32
N ASN A 53 0.17 -3.47 -0.58
CA ASN A 53 0.23 -2.47 0.49
C ASN A 53 -1.11 -2.33 1.20
N LEU A 54 -2.23 -2.35 0.48
CA LEU A 54 -3.56 -2.28 1.09
C LEU A 54 -3.90 -3.54 1.90
N ALA A 55 -3.51 -4.73 1.43
CA ALA A 55 -3.68 -5.97 2.16
C ALA A 55 -2.88 -5.98 3.46
N VAL A 56 -1.67 -5.42 3.44
CA VAL A 56 -0.85 -5.24 4.64
C VAL A 56 -1.47 -4.21 5.59
N VAL A 57 -2.00 -3.10 5.08
CA VAL A 57 -2.74 -2.15 5.91
C VAL A 57 -3.92 -2.83 6.62
N ARG A 58 -4.70 -3.63 5.90
CA ARG A 58 -5.80 -4.40 6.49
C ARG A 58 -5.31 -5.39 7.55
N ARG A 59 -4.19 -6.08 7.30
CA ARG A 59 -3.57 -7.03 8.24
C ARG A 59 -3.16 -6.34 9.55
N ASP A 60 -2.49 -5.19 9.45
CA ASP A 60 -1.80 -4.56 10.59
C ASP A 60 -2.67 -3.56 11.34
N TYR A 61 -3.60 -2.89 10.65
CA TYR A 61 -4.43 -1.80 11.18
C TYR A 61 -5.92 -2.11 11.16
N GLY A 62 -6.32 -3.24 10.56
CA GLY A 62 -7.72 -3.67 10.48
C GLY A 62 -8.46 -3.15 9.25
N GLU A 63 -9.63 -3.75 9.02
CA GLU A 63 -10.47 -3.52 7.84
C GLU A 63 -11.01 -2.09 7.77
N ASP A 64 -11.45 -1.51 8.90
CA ASP A 64 -12.03 -0.17 8.95
C ASP A 64 -11.03 0.91 8.47
N ILE A 65 -9.76 0.80 8.89
CA ILE A 65 -8.70 1.74 8.48
C ILE A 65 -8.37 1.53 7.00
N ALA A 66 -8.21 0.29 6.55
CA ALA A 66 -7.94 -0.02 5.15
C ALA A 66 -9.05 0.49 4.22
N GLN A 67 -10.32 0.28 4.60
CA GLN A 67 -11.48 0.74 3.86
C GLN A 67 -11.59 2.27 3.87
N SER A 68 -11.33 2.92 5.00
CA SER A 68 -11.33 4.39 5.08
C SER A 68 -10.28 5.02 4.17
N ILE A 69 -9.07 4.46 4.13
CA ILE A 69 -7.99 4.92 3.25
C ILE A 69 -8.34 4.67 1.78
N PHE A 70 -8.80 3.46 1.44
CA PHE A 70 -9.18 3.12 0.08
C PHE A 70 -10.32 4.01 -0.43
N ASN A 71 -11.39 4.15 0.34
CA ASN A 71 -12.55 4.96 -0.03
C ASN A 71 -12.22 6.46 -0.13
N HIS A 72 -11.13 6.92 0.50
CA HIS A 72 -10.65 8.28 0.30
C HIS A 72 -10.20 8.54 -1.15
N GLY A 73 -9.92 7.49 -1.93
CA GLY A 73 -9.68 7.54 -3.38
C GLY A 73 -10.80 8.19 -4.21
N GLU A 74 -11.99 8.42 -3.63
CA GLU A 74 -13.01 9.28 -4.24
C GLU A 74 -12.60 10.74 -4.35
N ARG A 75 -11.63 11.17 -3.53
CA ARG A 75 -11.16 12.55 -3.41
C ARG A 75 -9.67 12.68 -3.71
N TYR A 76 -8.88 11.75 -3.21
CA TYR A 76 -7.44 11.74 -3.37
C TYR A 76 -6.91 10.31 -3.45
N LEU A 77 -6.17 10.01 -4.51
CA LEU A 77 -5.51 8.72 -4.69
C LEU A 77 -4.17 8.72 -3.95
N PHE A 78 -4.08 7.94 -2.88
CA PHE A 78 -2.78 7.60 -2.28
C PHE A 78 -2.02 6.63 -3.17
N TYR A 79 -0.72 6.84 -3.34
CA TYR A 79 0.14 5.90 -4.03
C TYR A 79 0.40 4.64 -3.19
N PRO A 80 0.78 3.50 -3.81
CA PRO A 80 1.04 2.27 -3.08
C PRO A 80 2.00 2.43 -1.89
N SER A 81 3.05 3.23 -2.06
CA SER A 81 4.05 3.54 -1.03
C SER A 81 3.48 4.34 0.15
N GLU A 82 2.43 5.13 -0.08
CA GLU A 82 1.83 6.03 0.91
C GLU A 82 0.80 5.34 1.81
N LEU A 83 0.14 4.28 1.32
CA LEU A 83 -0.95 3.59 2.03
C LEU A 83 -0.58 3.21 3.47
N ARG A 84 0.64 2.69 3.68
CA ARG A 84 1.13 2.30 5.00
C ARG A 84 1.42 3.48 5.92
N ALA A 85 2.01 4.53 5.36
CA ALA A 85 2.30 5.75 6.11
C ALA A 85 0.99 6.43 6.57
N VAL A 86 0.01 6.52 5.69
CA VAL A 86 -1.34 7.02 6.02
C VAL A 86 -1.98 6.16 7.10
N ALA A 87 -1.92 4.83 6.98
CA ALA A 87 -2.47 3.93 7.99
C ALA A 87 -1.84 4.12 9.38
N ARG A 88 -0.51 4.29 9.45
CA ARG A 88 0.20 4.61 10.69
C ARG A 88 -0.29 5.93 11.30
N LEU A 89 -0.53 6.96 10.49
CA LEU A 89 -1.05 8.25 10.96
C LEU A 89 -2.50 8.13 11.46
N VAL A 90 -3.38 7.46 10.73
CA VAL A 90 -4.76 7.18 11.16
C VAL A 90 -4.76 6.40 12.47
N ALA A 91 -3.96 5.35 12.59
CA ALA A 91 -3.85 4.55 13.81
C ALA A 91 -3.28 5.34 15.00
N SER A 92 -2.49 6.38 14.75
CA SER A 92 -1.99 7.30 15.78
C SER A 92 -3.01 8.37 16.22
N GLY A 93 -4.20 8.39 15.61
CA GLY A 93 -5.32 9.27 15.96
C GLY A 93 -5.45 10.51 15.07
N SER A 94 -4.68 10.64 14.00
CA SER A 94 -4.87 11.73 13.02
C SER A 94 -6.13 11.51 12.19
N SER A 95 -6.90 12.58 11.95
CA SER A 95 -8.00 12.53 10.99
C SER A 95 -7.47 12.57 9.55
N MET A 96 -8.28 12.10 8.59
CA MET A 96 -7.91 12.16 7.18
C MET A 96 -7.63 13.58 6.70
N GLU A 97 -8.39 14.57 7.17
CA GLU A 97 -8.16 15.99 6.86
C GLU A 97 -6.77 16.47 7.34
N GLN A 98 -6.39 16.13 8.57
CA GLN A 98 -5.07 16.48 9.11
C GLN A 98 -3.93 15.81 8.33
N ILE A 99 -4.16 14.57 7.87
CA ILE A 99 -3.18 13.85 7.06
C ILE A 99 -3.02 14.52 5.70
N MET A 100 -4.12 14.91 5.05
CA MET A 100 -4.08 15.61 3.76
C MET A 100 -3.37 16.96 3.87
N ASP A 101 -3.69 17.78 4.88
CA ASP A 101 -3.01 19.05 5.12
C ASP A 101 -1.48 18.85 5.29
N CYS A 102 -1.10 17.78 5.98
CA CYS A 102 0.32 17.43 6.19
C CYS A 102 1.00 17.00 4.89
N ILE A 103 0.35 16.14 4.09
CA ILE A 103 0.88 15.66 2.80
C ILE A 103 1.01 16.81 1.80
N GLU A 104 0.02 17.71 1.72
CA GLU A 104 0.09 18.88 0.85
C GLU A 104 1.24 19.83 1.24
N THR A 105 1.55 19.92 2.54
CA THR A 105 2.59 20.83 3.04
C THR A 105 3.99 20.23 2.97
N PHE A 106 4.14 18.95 3.32
CA PHE A 106 5.44 18.32 3.57
C PHE A 106 5.72 17.07 2.71
N GLY A 107 4.73 16.60 1.96
CA GLY A 107 4.75 15.29 1.32
C GLY A 107 4.44 14.15 2.30
N CYS A 108 4.13 12.97 1.75
CA CYS A 108 3.92 11.77 2.56
C CYS A 108 5.28 11.18 3.01
N VAL A 109 5.48 11.06 4.32
CA VAL A 109 6.72 10.53 4.89
C VAL A 109 6.62 9.01 5.07
N VAL A 110 7.09 8.29 4.05
CA VAL A 110 7.30 6.84 4.09
C VAL A 110 8.65 6.54 4.75
N THR A 111 8.66 5.70 5.78
CA THR A 111 9.91 5.32 6.46
C THR A 111 10.69 4.28 5.65
N ASN A 112 12.01 4.20 5.87
CA ASN A 112 12.85 3.17 5.26
C ASN A 112 12.37 1.75 5.61
N ALA A 113 11.84 1.55 6.83
CA ALA A 113 11.30 0.26 7.26
C ALA A 113 10.03 -0.10 6.47
N GLU A 114 9.08 0.83 6.34
CA GLU A 114 7.86 0.64 5.53
C GLU A 114 8.22 0.34 4.07
N SER A 115 9.14 1.11 3.49
CA SER A 115 9.59 0.93 2.10
C SER A 115 10.24 -0.44 1.87
N ALA A 116 11.19 -0.83 2.73
CA ALA A 116 11.87 -2.13 2.62
C ALA A 116 10.88 -3.29 2.78
N GLU A 117 9.96 -3.20 3.73
CA GLU A 117 8.94 -4.22 3.94
C GLU A 117 8.00 -4.34 2.73
N SER A 118 7.53 -3.22 2.18
CA SER A 118 6.68 -3.21 0.99
C SER A 118 7.37 -3.83 -0.23
N GLN A 119 8.67 -3.56 -0.42
CA GLN A 119 9.46 -4.18 -1.49
C GLN A 119 9.62 -5.69 -1.30
N GLU A 120 9.89 -6.15 -0.07
CA GLU A 120 10.01 -7.57 0.23
C GLU A 120 8.71 -8.33 -0.05
N ILE A 121 7.58 -7.79 0.45
CA ILE A 121 6.27 -8.42 0.27
C ILE A 121 5.85 -8.41 -1.20
N LEU A 122 6.07 -7.29 -1.91
CA LEU A 122 5.76 -7.19 -3.33
C LEU A 122 6.56 -8.21 -4.14
N SER A 123 7.85 -8.32 -3.88
CA SER A 123 8.72 -9.30 -4.55
C SER A 123 8.24 -10.73 -4.32
N ARG A 124 7.94 -11.11 -3.07
CA ARG A 124 7.40 -12.45 -2.76
C ARG A 124 6.05 -12.71 -3.41
N PHE A 125 5.16 -11.72 -3.39
CA PHE A 125 3.85 -11.81 -4.02
C PHE A 125 3.96 -12.03 -5.54
N GLN A 126 4.84 -11.29 -6.22
CA GLN A 126 5.10 -11.43 -7.65
C GLN A 126 5.77 -12.77 -8.00
N ASN A 127 6.52 -13.36 -7.07
CA ASN A 127 7.07 -14.72 -7.18
C ASN A 127 6.07 -15.85 -6.82
N GLY A 128 4.81 -15.50 -6.51
CA GLY A 128 3.73 -16.46 -6.28
C GLY A 128 3.48 -16.82 -4.81
N GLU A 129 4.25 -16.27 -3.87
CA GLU A 129 4.09 -16.52 -2.43
C GLU A 129 2.95 -15.68 -1.83
N ARG A 130 1.70 -16.03 -2.15
CA ARG A 130 0.52 -15.23 -1.76
C ARG A 130 0.21 -15.27 -0.25
N GLU A 131 0.66 -16.32 0.46
CA GLU A 131 0.44 -16.48 1.91
C GLU A 131 1.13 -15.39 2.75
N ILE A 132 2.10 -14.68 2.17
CA ILE A 132 2.84 -13.60 2.84
C ILE A 132 1.95 -12.48 3.37
N LEU A 133 0.77 -12.27 2.76
CA LEU A 133 -0.19 -11.23 3.14
C LEU A 133 -0.99 -11.59 4.40
N ALA A 134 -1.05 -12.86 4.78
CA ALA A 134 -1.76 -13.34 5.96
C ALA A 134 -0.84 -13.52 7.18
N LEU A 135 0.47 -13.55 6.98
CA LEU A 135 1.44 -13.73 8.04
C LEU A 135 1.87 -12.37 8.59
N PRO A 136 1.93 -12.17 9.92
CA PRO A 136 2.76 -11.11 10.46
C PRO A 136 4.19 -11.41 10.00
N LEU A 137 4.82 -10.47 9.29
CA LEU A 137 6.20 -10.67 8.89
C LEU A 137 7.03 -10.88 10.16
N SER A 138 7.82 -11.95 10.18
CA SER A 138 8.76 -12.18 11.26
C SER A 138 9.63 -10.93 11.38
N THR A 139 9.77 -10.43 12.60
CA THR A 139 10.69 -9.32 12.93
C THR A 139 11.99 -9.47 12.16
N PRO A 140 12.57 -8.37 11.64
CA PRO A 140 13.77 -8.44 10.84
C PRO A 140 14.79 -9.32 11.56
N LEU A 141 15.42 -10.23 10.82
CA LEU A 141 16.64 -10.88 11.28
C LEU A 141 17.53 -9.75 11.76
N THR A 142 17.69 -9.65 13.08
CA THR A 142 18.69 -8.80 13.67
C THR A 142 19.96 -9.19 12.95
N GLU A 143 20.55 -8.24 12.21
CA GLU A 143 21.94 -8.35 11.79
C GLU A 143 22.68 -8.80 13.04
N THR A 144 23.11 -10.06 13.04
CA THR A 144 24.12 -10.51 13.99
C THR A 144 25.34 -9.70 13.63
N CYS A 145 25.50 -8.56 14.32
CA CYS A 145 26.71 -7.79 14.34
C CYS A 145 27.79 -8.79 14.75
N GLY A 146 28.55 -9.26 13.77
CA GLY A 146 29.63 -10.20 13.96
C GLY A 146 30.73 -9.52 14.75
N MET A 147 30.63 -9.56 16.08
CA MET A 147 31.79 -9.45 16.93
C MET A 147 32.55 -10.77 16.82
N GLU A 148 33.40 -10.84 15.80
CA GLU A 148 34.47 -11.82 15.75
C GLU A 148 35.49 -11.44 16.85
N MET A 149 35.38 -12.09 17.99
CA MET A 149 36.44 -12.10 19.01
C MET A 149 37.42 -13.21 18.61
N GLY A 150 38.57 -12.81 18.07
CA GLY A 150 39.70 -13.67 17.73
C GLY A 150 41.00 -12.88 17.69
#